data_AF-A0A7W3VQP0-F1
#
_entry.id   AF-A0A7W3VQP0-F1
#
_cell.length_a   1.000
_cell.length_b   1.000
_cell.length_c   1.000
_cell.angle_alpha   90.00
_cell.angle_beta   90.00
_cell.angle_gamma   90.00
#
_symmetry.space_group_name_H-M   'P 1'
#
loop_
_entity.id
_entity.type
_entity.pdbx_description
1 polymer ?
#
loop_
_entity_poly.entity_id
_entity_poly.type
_entity_poly.pdbx_seq_one_letter_code
_entity_poly.pdbx_strand_id
1 'polypeptide(L)'
;MENINWYYSDFFKQLNYMAFCEEPEFCEALAYILTFKKYENLRVTPHTFSIEISNADIHIFIIHTVLFQQKEYSKVKELKNVHFVSFGKELAEMHEFSEMKSEIKYISKKMLMATVEALTANKLVRSMNDFIETDGL
;
A
#
# COMPACT_ATOMS: atom_id res chain seq x y z
N MET A 1 15.94 -9.01 -25.65
CA MET A 1 15.32 -10.03 -24.79
C MET A 1 14.95 -9.34 -23.50
N GLU A 2 13.67 -9.06 -23.27
CA GLU A 2 13.20 -8.59 -21.97
C GLU A 2 13.55 -9.67 -20.94
N ASN A 3 14.20 -9.23 -19.86
CA ASN A 3 14.91 -10.10 -18.95
C ASN A 3 13.87 -10.90 -18.16
N ILE A 4 13.74 -12.20 -18.42
CA ILE A 4 12.77 -13.12 -17.77
C ILE A 4 12.80 -12.99 -16.24
N ASN A 5 13.97 -12.68 -15.67
CA ASN A 5 14.15 -12.40 -14.24
C ASN A 5 13.31 -11.22 -13.72
N TRP A 6 13.12 -10.18 -14.53
CA TRP A 6 12.33 -9.02 -14.16
C TRP A 6 10.84 -9.37 -14.02
N TYR A 7 10.31 -10.13 -14.97
CA TYR A 7 8.93 -10.60 -14.96
C TYR A 7 8.61 -11.44 -13.72
N TYR A 8 9.48 -12.39 -13.38
CA TYR A 8 9.32 -13.18 -12.15
C TYR A 8 9.47 -12.31 -10.89
N SER A 9 10.39 -11.35 -10.86
CA SER A 9 10.56 -10.47 -9.71
C SER A 9 9.32 -9.60 -9.43
N ASP A 10 8.68 -9.08 -10.48
CA ASP A 10 7.47 -8.29 -10.37
C ASP A 10 6.25 -9.16 -10.00
N PHE A 11 6.17 -10.38 -10.55
CA PHE A 11 5.16 -11.36 -10.15
C PHE A 11 5.28 -11.75 -8.66
N PHE A 12 6.50 -12.03 -8.16
CA PHE A 12 6.70 -12.34 -6.74
C PHE A 12 6.39 -11.14 -5.83
N LYS A 13 6.71 -9.91 -6.24
CA LYS A 13 6.31 -8.70 -5.50
C LYS A 13 4.80 -8.58 -5.44
N GLN A 14 4.11 -8.79 -6.57
CA GLN A 14 2.66 -8.73 -6.64
C GLN A 14 2.02 -9.79 -5.74
N LEU A 15 2.50 -11.04 -5.78
CA LEU A 15 2.04 -12.11 -4.87
C LEU A 15 2.23 -11.74 -3.40
N ASN A 16 3.41 -11.20 -3.03
CA ASN A 16 3.67 -10.79 -1.67
C ASN A 16 2.76 -9.65 -1.22
N TYR A 17 2.53 -8.64 -2.07
CA TYR A 17 1.62 -7.54 -1.76
C TYR A 17 0.18 -8.01 -1.66
N MET A 18 -0.25 -8.91 -2.55
CA MET A 18 -1.59 -9.51 -2.51
C MET A 18 -1.85 -10.24 -1.19
N ALA A 19 -0.89 -11.01 -0.68
CA ALA A 19 -1.04 -11.70 0.61
C ALA A 19 -1.34 -10.75 1.77
N PHE A 20 -0.78 -9.53 1.76
CA PHE A 20 -1.11 -8.52 2.76
C PHE A 20 -2.44 -7.82 2.48
N CYS A 21 -2.76 -7.58 1.21
CA CYS A 21 -4.01 -6.93 0.82
C CYS A 21 -5.24 -7.83 1.07
N GLU A 22 -5.06 -9.14 1.24
CA GLU A 22 -6.15 -10.04 1.67
C GLU A 22 -6.59 -9.79 3.12
N GLU A 23 -5.75 -9.13 3.94
CA GLU A 23 -6.03 -8.81 5.33
C GLU A 23 -6.75 -7.44 5.45
N PRO A 24 -8.01 -7.37 5.93
CA PRO A 24 -8.73 -6.11 6.03
C PRO A 24 -8.04 -5.06 6.90
N GLU A 25 -7.42 -5.47 8.01
CA GLU A 25 -6.69 -4.57 8.92
C GLU A 25 -5.55 -3.85 8.19
N PHE A 26 -4.89 -4.52 7.23
CA PHE A 26 -3.85 -3.92 6.42
C PHE A 26 -4.41 -2.84 5.48
N CYS A 27 -5.51 -3.14 4.78
CA CYS A 27 -6.14 -2.21 3.86
C CYS A 27 -6.67 -0.96 4.58
N GLU A 28 -7.31 -1.16 5.74
CA GLU A 28 -7.81 -0.08 6.59
C GLU A 28 -6.67 0.79 7.13
N ALA A 29 -5.59 0.18 7.61
CA ALA A 29 -4.41 0.91 8.08
C ALA A 29 -3.77 1.73 6.95
N LEU A 30 -3.64 1.16 5.75
CA LEU A 30 -3.09 1.87 4.61
C LEU A 30 -3.98 3.07 4.23
N ALA A 31 -5.30 2.90 4.16
CA ALA A 31 -6.23 3.98 3.89
C ALA A 31 -6.15 5.09 4.95
N TYR A 32 -6.02 4.69 6.22
CA TYR A 32 -5.87 5.62 7.33
C TYR A 32 -4.57 6.42 7.26
N ILE A 33 -3.43 5.81 6.94
CA ILE A 33 -2.15 6.55 6.77
C ILE A 33 -2.26 7.62 5.70
N LEU A 34 -2.99 7.35 4.62
CA LEU A 34 -3.06 8.24 3.46
C LEU A 34 -3.97 9.44 3.68
N THR A 35 -4.94 9.33 4.60
CA THR A 35 -6.08 10.25 4.70
C THR A 35 -6.43 10.70 6.11
N PHE A 36 -5.93 10.00 7.15
CA PHE A 36 -6.35 10.10 8.55
C PHE A 36 -7.86 9.88 8.76
N LYS A 37 -8.49 9.07 7.89
CA LYS A 37 -9.90 8.69 7.98
C LYS A 37 -10.05 7.18 7.97
N LYS A 38 -11.10 6.68 8.62
CA LYS A 38 -11.48 5.26 8.56
C LYS A 38 -12.34 5.02 7.32
N TYR A 39 -12.04 3.94 6.62
CA TYR A 39 -12.82 3.45 5.48
C TYR A 39 -13.16 1.99 5.73
N GLU A 40 -14.37 1.60 5.35
CA GLU A 40 -14.88 0.23 5.50
C GLU A 40 -15.25 -0.33 4.13
N ASN A 41 -15.45 -1.65 4.07
CA ASN A 41 -15.85 -2.37 2.84
C ASN A 41 -14.88 -2.14 1.67
N LEU A 42 -13.59 -2.03 1.98
CA LEU A 42 -12.53 -1.90 0.97
C LEU A 42 -12.42 -3.21 0.19
N ARG A 43 -12.51 -3.10 -1.13
CA ARG A 43 -12.32 -4.21 -2.06
C ARG A 43 -10.91 -4.16 -2.63
N VAL A 44 -10.27 -5.33 -2.70
CA VAL A 44 -8.98 -5.49 -3.36
C VAL A 44 -9.17 -6.05 -4.76
N THR A 45 -8.60 -5.36 -5.75
CA THR A 45 -8.65 -5.74 -7.15
C THR A 45 -7.23 -5.74 -7.72
N PRO A 46 -6.67 -6.91 -8.09
CA PRO A 46 -5.39 -6.95 -8.76
C PRO A 46 -5.51 -6.43 -10.20
N HIS A 47 -4.58 -5.56 -10.60
CA HIS A 47 -4.37 -5.13 -11.98
C HIS A 47 -3.05 -5.70 -12.51
N THR A 48 -2.70 -5.38 -13.75
CA THR A 48 -1.47 -5.88 -14.37
C THR A 48 -0.22 -5.26 -13.74
N PHE A 49 -0.27 -3.96 -13.43
CA PHE A 49 0.90 -3.19 -12.94
C PHE A 49 0.68 -2.57 -11.56
N SER A 50 -0.47 -2.84 -10.94
CA SER A 50 -0.83 -2.35 -9.62
C SER A 50 -1.80 -3.28 -8.90
N ILE A 51 -2.04 -3.00 -7.62
CA ILE A 51 -3.16 -3.55 -6.85
C ILE A 51 -4.01 -2.37 -6.41
N GLU A 52 -5.31 -2.41 -6.69
CA GLU A 52 -6.26 -1.41 -6.24
C GLU A 52 -6.94 -1.85 -4.95
N ILE A 53 -6.99 -0.96 -3.96
CA ILE A 53 -7.82 -1.06 -2.76
C ILE A 53 -8.82 0.09 -2.84
N SER A 54 -10.11 -0.21 -2.95
CA SER A 54 -11.10 0.84 -3.17
C SER A 54 -12.49 0.53 -2.62
N ASN A 55 -13.26 1.59 -2.44
CA ASN A 55 -14.72 1.56 -2.27
C ASN A 55 -15.32 2.76 -3.01
N ALA A 56 -16.57 3.15 -2.71
CA ALA A 56 -17.21 4.30 -3.36
C ALA A 56 -16.52 5.66 -3.08
N ASP A 57 -15.73 5.75 -2.01
CA ASP A 57 -15.20 7.01 -1.48
C ASP A 57 -13.68 7.18 -1.68
N ILE A 58 -12.93 6.10 -1.93
CA ILE A 58 -11.47 6.13 -2.04
C ILE A 58 -10.94 5.10 -3.05
N HIS A 59 -9.89 5.47 -3.77
CA HIS A 59 -9.10 4.55 -4.59
C HIS A 59 -7.62 4.63 -4.19
N ILE A 60 -7.01 3.49 -3.84
CA ILE A 60 -5.59 3.40 -3.50
C ILE A 60 -4.95 2.42 -4.47
N PHE A 61 -3.97 2.87 -5.24
CA PHE A 61 -3.19 2.04 -6.14
C PHE A 61 -1.81 1.77 -5.54
N ILE A 62 -1.53 0.51 -5.21
CA ILE A 62 -0.21 0.02 -4.83
C ILE A 62 0.55 -0.29 -6.12
N ILE A 63 1.53 0.55 -6.44
CA ILE A 63 2.37 0.47 -7.63
C ILE A 63 3.61 -0.35 -7.31
N HIS A 64 3.89 -1.36 -8.14
CA HIS A 64 5.05 -2.23 -8.00
C HIS A 64 6.03 -2.16 -9.18
N THR A 65 5.72 -1.36 -10.21
CA THR A 65 6.52 -1.25 -11.43
C THR A 65 6.32 0.08 -12.15
N VAL A 66 7.33 0.54 -12.90
CA VAL A 66 7.32 1.82 -13.63
C VAL A 66 6.35 1.84 -14.82
N LEU A 67 5.97 0.66 -15.33
CA LEU A 67 5.02 0.53 -16.43
C LEU A 67 3.61 1.06 -16.09
N PHE A 68 3.31 1.23 -14.80
CA PHE A 68 2.05 1.79 -14.33
C PHE A 68 1.74 3.16 -14.96
N GLN A 69 2.70 4.09 -15.00
CA GLN A 69 2.48 5.43 -15.57
C GLN A 69 2.07 5.34 -17.06
N GLN A 70 2.72 4.44 -17.80
CA GLN A 70 2.50 4.31 -19.24
C GLN A 70 1.19 3.61 -19.60
N LYS A 71 0.66 2.74 -18.72
CA LYS A 71 -0.41 1.79 -19.07
C LYS A 71 -1.71 1.99 -18.30
N GLU A 72 -1.64 2.43 -17.05
CA GLU A 72 -2.80 2.49 -16.14
C GLU A 72 -3.10 3.92 -15.67
N TYR A 73 -2.07 4.73 -15.39
CA TYR A 73 -2.20 6.05 -14.75
C TYR A 73 -3.19 7.00 -15.43
N SER A 74 -3.15 7.11 -16.76
CA SER A 74 -4.03 8.04 -17.50
C SER A 74 -5.53 7.78 -17.32
N LYS A 75 -5.92 6.53 -17.02
CA LYS A 75 -7.32 6.14 -16.78
C LYS A 75 -7.74 6.38 -15.34
N VAL A 76 -6.82 6.18 -14.40
CA VAL A 76 -7.13 6.17 -12.97
C VAL A 76 -6.92 7.52 -12.29
N LYS A 77 -6.11 8.42 -12.86
CA LYS A 77 -5.90 9.77 -12.33
C LYS A 77 -7.15 10.65 -12.31
N GLU A 78 -8.14 10.32 -13.14
CA GLU A 78 -9.44 11.01 -13.23
C GLU A 78 -10.42 10.55 -12.13
N LEU A 79 -10.08 9.50 -11.37
CA LEU A 79 -10.90 9.03 -10.26
C LEU A 79 -10.88 10.04 -9.10
N LYS A 80 -11.98 10.09 -8.36
CA LYS A 80 -12.07 10.94 -7.16
C LYS A 80 -11.33 10.27 -6.00
N ASN A 81 -10.66 11.09 -5.19
CA ASN A 81 -9.95 10.63 -3.99
C ASN A 81 -8.99 9.46 -4.27
N VAL A 82 -8.10 9.68 -5.24
CA VAL A 82 -7.10 8.70 -5.67
C VAL A 82 -5.78 8.89 -4.94
N HIS A 83 -5.15 7.79 -4.56
CA HIS A 83 -3.83 7.76 -3.94
C HIS A 83 -2.95 6.74 -4.62
N PHE A 84 -1.70 7.12 -4.87
CA PHE A 84 -0.69 6.26 -5.45
C PHE A 84 0.36 5.95 -4.40
N VAL A 85 0.64 4.67 -4.18
CA VAL A 85 1.54 4.20 -3.12
C VAL A 85 2.59 3.27 -3.69
N SER A 86 3.80 3.37 -3.17
CA SER A 86 4.86 2.37 -3.36
C SER A 86 5.42 1.94 -2.01
N PHE A 87 5.72 0.64 -1.87
CA PHE A 87 6.49 0.12 -0.74
C PHE A 87 8.00 0.08 -1.00
N GLY A 88 8.43 0.42 -2.22
CA GLY A 88 9.83 0.59 -2.60
C GLY A 88 10.17 2.08 -2.72
N LYS A 89 11.08 2.59 -1.88
CA LYS A 89 11.50 3.99 -1.94
C LYS A 89 12.10 4.33 -3.30
N GLU A 90 13.00 3.47 -3.78
CA GLU A 90 13.66 3.64 -5.08
C GLU A 90 12.65 3.71 -6.23
N LEU A 91 11.63 2.86 -6.21
CA LEU A 91 10.56 2.88 -7.20
C LEU A 91 9.80 4.21 -7.19
N ALA A 92 9.48 4.76 -6.01
CA ALA A 92 8.78 6.05 -5.93
C ALA A 92 9.62 7.22 -6.47
N GLU A 93 10.95 7.08 -6.52
CA GLU A 93 11.89 8.12 -6.94
C GLU A 93 12.36 7.98 -8.39
N MET A 94 11.96 6.90 -9.08
CA MET A 94 12.35 6.57 -10.45
C MET A 94 11.94 7.66 -11.45
N HIS A 95 12.87 7.98 -12.36
CA HIS A 95 12.69 9.02 -13.39
C HIS A 95 11.59 8.70 -14.40
N GLU A 96 11.27 7.41 -14.56
CA GLU A 96 10.18 6.90 -15.38
C GLU A 96 8.81 7.41 -14.92
N PHE A 97 8.67 7.79 -13.65
CA PHE A 97 7.47 8.44 -13.11
C PHE A 97 7.43 9.95 -13.35
N SER A 98 7.89 10.41 -14.52
CA SER A 98 8.01 11.83 -14.85
C SER A 98 6.72 12.65 -14.67
N GLU A 99 5.55 12.04 -14.90
CA GLU A 99 4.25 12.73 -14.83
C GLU A 99 3.66 12.70 -13.41
N MET A 100 4.00 11.70 -12.60
CA MET A 100 3.37 11.48 -11.30
C MET A 100 4.36 11.40 -10.12
N LYS A 101 5.60 11.88 -10.32
CA LYS A 101 6.69 11.77 -9.34
C LYS A 101 6.32 12.32 -7.97
N SER A 102 5.58 13.43 -7.91
CA SER A 102 5.14 14.05 -6.65
C SER A 102 3.85 13.43 -6.07
N GLU A 103 3.21 12.51 -6.79
CA GLU A 103 1.95 11.90 -6.39
C GLU A 103 2.15 10.54 -5.71
N ILE A 104 3.26 9.85 -6.00
CA ILE A 104 3.58 8.55 -5.40
C ILE A 104 4.07 8.75 -3.97
N LYS A 105 3.31 8.22 -3.02
CA LYS A 105 3.68 8.19 -1.61
C LYS A 105 4.45 6.92 -1.30
N TYR A 106 5.70 7.04 -0.86
CA TYR A 106 6.42 5.93 -0.27
C TYR A 106 5.87 5.63 1.12
N ILE A 107 5.39 4.40 1.34
CA ILE A 107 4.96 3.93 2.65
C ILE A 107 5.97 2.89 3.12
N SER A 108 6.65 3.18 4.23
CA SER A 108 7.58 2.20 4.81
C SER A 108 6.81 1.09 5.53
N LYS A 109 7.36 -0.13 5.52
CA LYS A 109 6.84 -1.26 6.30
C LYS A 109 6.64 -0.89 7.77
N LYS A 110 7.60 -0.16 8.36
CA LYS A 110 7.56 0.26 9.77
C LYS A 110 6.34 1.16 10.06
N MET A 111 6.08 2.14 9.19
CA MET A 111 4.93 3.04 9.34
C MET A 111 3.61 2.27 9.24
N LEU A 112 3.53 1.32 8.33
CA LEU A 112 2.34 0.49 8.13
C LEU A 112 2.08 -0.42 9.32
N MET A 113 3.10 -1.13 9.81
CA MET A 113 3.01 -1.97 11.00
C MET A 113 2.56 -1.17 12.23
N ALA A 114 3.19 -0.02 12.50
CA ALA A 114 2.81 0.83 13.62
C ALA A 114 1.35 1.31 13.52
N THR A 115 0.84 1.53 12.31
CA THR A 115 -0.56 1.93 12.11
C THR A 115 -1.50 0.75 12.34
N VAL A 116 -1.19 -0.43 11.83
CA VAL A 116 -1.96 -1.66 12.11
C VAL A 116 -2.03 -1.90 13.61
N GLU A 117 -0.90 -1.83 14.31
CA GLU A 117 -0.79 -1.96 15.76
C GLU A 117 -1.64 -0.93 16.52
N ALA A 118 -1.69 0.32 16.05
CA ALA A 118 -2.47 1.38 16.67
C ALA A 118 -3.98 1.26 16.42
N LEU A 119 -4.38 0.70 15.27
CA LEU A 119 -5.79 0.63 14.86
C LEU A 119 -6.43 -0.72 15.18
N THR A 120 -5.66 -1.80 15.28
CA THR A 120 -6.18 -3.16 15.46
C THR A 120 -7.12 -3.24 16.65
N ALA A 121 -8.21 -3.98 16.51
CA ALA A 121 -9.11 -4.31 17.61
C ALA A 121 -8.63 -5.52 18.42
N ASN A 122 -7.52 -6.15 18.00
CA ASN A 122 -6.97 -7.32 18.67
C ASN A 122 -6.50 -6.96 20.09
N LYS A 123 -7.18 -7.52 21.09
CA LYS A 123 -6.90 -7.26 22.51
C LYS A 123 -5.48 -7.65 22.91
N LEU A 124 -4.95 -8.77 22.39
CA LEU A 124 -3.61 -9.22 22.73
C LEU A 124 -2.56 -8.22 22.22
N VAL A 125 -2.68 -7.79 20.97
CA VAL A 125 -1.75 -6.81 20.38
C VAL A 125 -1.76 -5.49 21.15
N ARG A 126 -2.95 -4.98 21.51
CA ARG A 126 -3.07 -3.79 22.37
C ARG A 126 -2.43 -4.00 23.73
N SER A 127 -2.74 -5.11 24.41
CA SER A 127 -2.13 -5.42 25.70
C SER A 127 -0.61 -5.55 25.63
N MET A 128 -0.07 -6.07 24.53
CA MET A 128 1.38 -6.13 24.30
C MET A 128 2.00 -4.75 24.07
N ASN A 129 1.31 -3.88 23.32
CA ASN A 129 1.77 -2.49 23.09
C ASN A 129 1.73 -1.65 24.37
N ASP A 130 0.72 -1.87 25.21
CA ASP A 130 0.54 -1.17 26.49
C ASP A 130 1.39 -1.79 27.62
N PHE A 131 2.01 -2.96 27.39
CA PHE A 131 2.82 -3.64 28.38
C PHE A 131 4.10 -2.87 28.66
N ILE A 132 4.28 -2.45 29.91
CA ILE A 132 5.51 -1.84 30.40
C ILE A 132 6.26 -2.92 31.17
N GLU A 133 7.38 -3.39 30.62
CA GLU A 133 8.30 -4.27 31.33
C GLU A 133 9.03 -3.44 32.39
N THR A 134 8.51 -3.42 33.61
CA THR A 134 9.23 -2.87 34.76
C THR A 134 9.82 -4.02 35.56
N ASP A 135 11.14 -4.12 35.57
CA ASP A 135 11.83 -4.74 36.71
C ASP A 135 11.53 -3.85 37.91
N GLY A 136 10.67 -4.31 38.82
CA GLY A 136 10.23 -3.50 39.96
C GLY A 136 11.41 -2.84 40.69
N LEU A 137 11.28 -1.54 40.98
CA LEU A 137 12.07 -0.87 42.01
C LEU A 137 11.56 -1.28 43.40
#